data_AF-E3MHS7-F1
#
_entry.id   AF-E3MHS7-F1
#
_cell.length_a   1.000
_cell.length_b   1.000
_cell.length_c   1.000
_cell.angle_alpha   90.00
_cell.angle_beta   90.00
_cell.angle_gamma   90.00
#
_symmetry.space_group_name_H-M   'P 1'
#
loop_
_entity.id
_entity.type
_entity.pdbx_description
1 polymer ?
#
loop_
_entity_poly.entity_id
_entity_poly.type
_entity_poly.pdbx_seq_one_letter_code
_entity_poly.pdbx_strand_id
1 'polypeptide(L)'
;MASNAPKFRLLHLPRLALKSVLNNFDHLERFELSTCSKRCKRVVESLKHGCIQIGVQINHRLTSVTVSSGSTLKEYIWFHLFKSPPSGDHQFLTLNGRTIRMTKDSSMLENSKSVSFYCPRELTLDIKALVNHLVEIFKVPIKTLRFDMDDFDDYRDFVQCFPKCDNLKIYRTRPISVEDKTYIKEHVEHKHFYINRNPL
;
A
#
# COMPACT_ATOMS: atom_id res chain seq x y z
N MET A 1 -20.08 28.56 -17.16
CA MET A 1 -19.51 29.36 -16.03
C MET A 1 -18.24 28.67 -15.56
N ALA A 2 -17.07 29.27 -15.76
CA ALA A 2 -15.82 28.73 -15.24
C ALA A 2 -15.79 28.97 -13.72
N SER A 3 -15.70 27.88 -12.95
CA SER A 3 -15.57 27.92 -11.49
C SER A 3 -14.34 28.77 -11.10
N ASN A 4 -14.57 29.84 -10.34
CA ASN A 4 -13.55 30.69 -9.71
C ASN A 4 -12.88 30.00 -8.50
N ALA A 5 -12.90 28.67 -8.42
CA ALA A 5 -12.20 27.94 -7.39
C ALA A 5 -10.70 28.32 -7.42
N PRO A 6 -10.09 28.68 -6.28
CA PRO A 6 -8.69 29.07 -6.23
C PRO A 6 -7.84 27.92 -6.79
N LYS A 7 -7.15 28.21 -7.90
CA LYS A 7 -6.25 27.25 -8.55
C LYS A 7 -5.19 26.81 -7.54
N PHE A 8 -4.98 25.51 -7.41
CA PHE A 8 -3.97 24.96 -6.51
C PHE A 8 -2.57 25.46 -6.94
N ARG A 9 -2.06 26.47 -6.21
CA ARG A 9 -0.92 27.29 -6.63
C ARG A 9 0.36 26.47 -6.79
N LEU A 10 0.53 25.43 -5.97
CA LEU A 10 1.68 24.53 -6.01
C LEU A 10 1.87 23.91 -7.41
N LEU A 11 0.81 23.41 -8.04
CA LEU A 11 0.90 22.75 -9.35
C LEU A 11 1.21 23.72 -10.51
N HIS A 12 1.17 25.03 -10.28
CA HIS A 12 1.50 26.07 -11.26
C HIS A 12 2.95 26.53 -11.19
N LEU A 13 3.71 26.05 -10.20
CA LEU A 13 5.14 26.32 -10.13
C LEU A 13 5.87 25.76 -11.35
N PRO A 14 6.95 26.43 -11.81
CA PRO A 14 7.85 25.87 -12.81
C PRO A 14 8.32 24.48 -12.41
N ARG A 15 8.50 23.58 -13.39
CA ARG A 15 8.77 22.16 -13.16
C ARG A 15 9.91 21.89 -12.16
N LEU A 16 10.99 22.68 -12.23
CA LEU A 16 12.14 22.53 -11.32
C LEU A 16 11.79 22.94 -9.89
N ALA A 17 11.10 24.07 -9.69
CA ALA A 17 10.64 24.52 -8.38
C ALA A 17 9.64 23.53 -7.78
N LEU A 18 8.68 23.05 -8.58
CA LEU A 18 7.71 22.04 -8.17
C LEU A 18 8.41 20.76 -7.69
N LYS A 19 9.36 20.25 -8.47
CA LYS A 19 10.14 19.06 -8.08
C LYS A 19 10.95 19.30 -6.80
N SER A 20 11.56 20.47 -6.65
CA SER A 20 12.33 20.80 -5.45
C SER A 20 11.45 20.76 -4.20
N VAL A 21 10.28 21.40 -4.23
CA VAL A 21 9.32 21.37 -3.12
C VAL A 21 8.88 19.94 -2.81
N LEU A 22 8.44 19.20 -3.83
CA LEU A 22 7.89 17.84 -3.63
C LEU A 22 8.94 16.79 -3.28
N ASN A 23 10.23 17.04 -3.55
CA ASN A 23 11.29 16.16 -3.08
C ASN A 23 11.49 16.23 -1.56
N ASN A 24 11.03 17.30 -0.90
CA ASN A 24 11.02 17.42 0.55
C ASN A 24 9.79 16.74 1.19
N PHE A 25 8.82 16.31 0.39
CA PHE A 25 7.68 15.58 0.91
C PHE A 25 8.09 14.15 1.26
N ASP A 26 7.59 13.66 2.37
CA ASP A 26 7.70 12.26 2.76
C ASP A 26 6.75 11.36 1.94
N HIS A 27 6.84 10.05 2.11
CA HIS A 27 6.06 9.12 1.27
C HIS A 27 4.57 9.21 1.54
N LEU A 28 4.14 9.62 2.74
CA LEU A 28 2.71 9.75 3.07
C LEU A 28 2.18 11.02 2.42
N GLU A 29 2.90 12.12 2.54
CA GLU A 29 2.53 13.39 1.88
C GLU A 29 2.48 13.24 0.36
N ARG A 30 3.42 12.48 -0.23
CA ARG A 30 3.39 12.14 -1.67
C ARG A 30 2.18 11.26 -2.02
N PHE A 31 1.88 10.25 -1.21
CA PHE A 31 0.68 9.45 -1.38
C PHE A 31 -0.57 10.33 -1.32
N GLU A 32 -0.75 11.15 -0.29
CA GLU A 32 -1.90 12.04 -0.13
C GLU A 32 -2.04 12.99 -1.31
N LEU A 33 -0.95 13.66 -1.70
CA LEU A 33 -0.94 14.54 -2.87
C LEU A 33 -1.41 13.79 -4.12
N SER A 34 -0.92 12.56 -4.33
CA SER A 34 -1.29 11.75 -5.50
C SER A 34 -2.78 11.39 -5.55
N THR A 35 -3.48 11.37 -4.40
CA THR A 35 -4.93 11.12 -4.35
C THR A 35 -5.79 12.35 -4.68
N CYS A 36 -5.21 13.57 -4.64
CA CYS A 36 -6.00 14.80 -4.84
C CYS A 36 -6.51 14.99 -6.28
N SER A 37 -5.74 14.57 -7.30
CA SER A 37 -6.16 14.66 -8.70
C SER A 37 -5.26 13.83 -9.63
N LYS A 38 -5.74 13.55 -10.85
CA LYS A 38 -4.92 12.93 -11.91
C LYS A 38 -3.62 13.71 -12.21
N ARG A 39 -3.66 15.05 -12.09
CA ARG A 39 -2.47 15.89 -12.30
C ARG A 39 -1.47 15.72 -11.16
N CYS A 40 -1.94 15.70 -9.91
CA CYS A 40 -1.08 15.44 -8.76
C CYS A 40 -0.42 14.07 -8.85
N LYS A 41 -1.19 13.03 -9.20
CA LYS A 41 -0.69 11.67 -9.41
C LYS A 41 0.48 11.64 -10.40
N ARG A 42 0.30 12.22 -11.59
CA ARG A 42 1.35 12.32 -12.63
C ARG A 42 2.58 13.08 -12.17
N VAL A 43 2.41 14.12 -11.34
CA VAL A 43 3.54 14.86 -10.79
C VAL A 43 4.33 13.97 -9.83
N VAL A 44 3.66 13.28 -8.92
CA VAL A 44 4.29 12.35 -7.97
C VAL A 44 5.03 11.24 -8.72
N GLU A 45 4.40 10.59 -9.71
CA GLU A 45 5.03 9.58 -10.58
C GLU A 45 6.32 10.05 -11.28
N SER A 46 6.48 11.37 -11.46
CA SER A 46 7.64 11.96 -12.14
C SER A 46 8.82 12.29 -11.21
N LEU A 47 8.63 12.12 -9.89
CA LEU A 47 9.65 12.38 -8.88
C LEU A 47 10.68 11.26 -8.84
N LYS A 48 11.85 11.56 -8.26
CA LYS A 48 12.81 10.52 -7.88
C LYS A 48 12.42 10.03 -6.49
N HIS A 49 12.09 8.76 -6.39
CA HIS A 49 11.56 8.15 -5.18
C HIS A 49 12.63 7.50 -4.29
N GLY A 50 13.84 7.31 -4.80
CA GLY A 50 14.91 6.62 -4.08
C GLY A 50 14.66 5.12 -3.98
N CYS A 51 15.15 4.49 -2.90
CA CYS A 51 14.91 3.08 -2.63
C CYS A 51 13.60 2.93 -1.86
N ILE A 52 12.53 2.50 -2.53
CA ILE A 52 11.23 2.21 -1.92
C ILE A 52 10.95 0.72 -2.00
N GLN A 53 10.41 0.16 -0.92
CA GLN A 53 9.93 -1.21 -0.85
C GLN A 53 8.47 -1.22 -0.41
N ILE A 54 7.65 -1.94 -1.18
CA ILE A 54 6.25 -2.20 -0.84
C ILE A 54 6.14 -3.60 -0.24
N GLY A 55 5.61 -3.69 0.97
CA GLY A 55 5.27 -4.95 1.62
C GLY A 55 3.77 -5.09 1.80
N VAL A 56 3.21 -6.26 1.53
CA VAL A 56 1.80 -6.56 1.76
C VAL A 56 1.72 -7.71 2.75
N GLN A 57 1.00 -7.53 3.84
CA GLN A 57 0.74 -8.56 4.85
C GLN A 57 -0.76 -8.77 5.00
N ILE A 58 -1.19 -10.02 4.87
CA ILE A 58 -2.59 -10.39 4.85
C ILE A 58 -2.80 -11.54 5.83
N ASN A 59 -3.77 -11.37 6.72
CA ASN A 59 -4.25 -12.42 7.61
C ASN A 59 -5.71 -12.17 7.99
N HIS A 60 -6.32 -13.11 8.71
CA HIS A 60 -7.74 -13.08 9.07
C HIS A 60 -8.15 -11.88 9.97
N ARG A 61 -7.20 -11.26 10.69
CA ARG A 61 -7.47 -10.13 11.60
C ARG A 61 -7.04 -8.78 11.04
N LEU A 62 -5.90 -8.75 10.37
CA LEU A 62 -5.20 -7.55 9.96
C LEU A 62 -4.72 -7.72 8.52
N THR A 63 -5.21 -6.85 7.67
CA THR A 63 -4.67 -6.62 6.34
C THR A 63 -3.90 -5.32 6.38
N SER A 64 -2.64 -5.33 5.94
CA SER A 64 -1.82 -4.13 5.93
C SER A 64 -0.90 -4.05 4.73
N VAL A 65 -0.66 -2.83 4.29
CA VAL A 65 0.32 -2.50 3.27
C VAL A 65 1.36 -1.59 3.90
N THR A 66 2.63 -1.87 3.64
CA THR A 66 3.76 -1.10 4.14
C THR A 66 4.50 -0.48 2.97
N VAL A 67 4.87 0.79 3.14
CA VAL A 67 5.83 1.46 2.27
C VAL A 67 7.01 1.82 3.14
N SER A 68 8.19 1.37 2.75
CA SER A 68 9.43 1.64 3.48
C SER A 68 10.49 2.17 2.53
N SER A 69 11.37 3.02 3.04
CA SER A 69 12.39 3.68 2.21
C SER A 69 13.79 3.73 2.84
N GLY A 70 14.80 3.55 1.99
CA GLY A 70 16.22 3.61 2.35
C GLY A 70 16.83 2.25 2.73
N SER A 71 18.16 2.17 2.72
CA SER A 71 18.93 0.95 3.05
C SER A 71 18.78 0.49 4.51
N THR A 72 18.33 1.38 5.39
CA THR A 72 18.08 1.13 6.82
C THR A 72 16.62 1.37 7.22
N LEU A 73 15.70 1.41 6.24
CA LEU A 73 14.29 1.77 6.43
C LEU A 73 14.09 3.06 7.27
N LYS A 74 14.61 4.19 6.77
CA LYS A 74 14.54 5.50 7.46
C LYS A 74 13.14 6.08 7.59
N GLU A 75 12.19 5.59 6.81
CA GLU A 75 10.80 6.01 6.86
C GLU A 75 9.89 4.80 6.61
N TYR A 76 8.84 4.68 7.41
CA TYR A 76 7.82 3.63 7.30
C TYR A 76 6.43 4.21 7.30
N ILE A 77 5.58 3.70 6.42
CA ILE A 77 4.16 3.97 6.45
C ILE A 77 3.43 2.66 6.49
N TRP A 78 2.53 2.55 7.46
CA TRP A 78 1.62 1.44 7.62
C TRP A 78 0.23 1.88 7.21
N PHE A 79 -0.33 1.20 6.22
CA PHE A 79 -1.72 1.30 5.87
C PHE A 79 -2.42 0.08 6.46
N HIS A 80 -3.20 0.27 7.51
CA HIS A 80 -4.02 -0.79 8.10
C HIS A 80 -5.42 -0.73 7.51
N LEU A 81 -5.95 -1.86 7.06
CA LEU A 81 -7.26 -1.94 6.47
C LEU A 81 -8.20 -2.70 7.40
N PHE A 82 -9.32 -2.07 7.76
CA PHE A 82 -10.29 -2.61 8.70
C PHE A 82 -11.69 -2.66 8.09
N LYS A 83 -12.45 -3.71 8.42
CA LYS A 83 -13.87 -3.83 8.06
C LYS A 83 -14.78 -2.92 8.88
N SER A 84 -14.33 -2.48 10.07
CA SER A 84 -15.05 -1.58 10.97
C SER A 84 -14.36 -0.21 11.01
N PRO A 85 -15.12 0.89 11.15
CA PRO A 85 -14.51 2.21 11.11
C PRO A 85 -13.63 2.42 12.35
N PRO A 86 -12.43 3.00 12.21
CA PRO A 86 -11.67 3.43 13.37
C PRO A 86 -12.44 4.52 14.14
N SER A 87 -12.16 4.72 15.42
CA SER A 87 -12.76 5.80 16.20
C SER A 87 -12.11 7.15 15.84
N GLY A 88 -12.89 8.23 15.78
CA GLY A 88 -12.37 9.61 15.70
C GLY A 88 -12.72 10.35 14.42
N ASP A 89 -11.95 11.39 14.10
CA ASP A 89 -12.12 12.17 12.88
C ASP A 89 -11.62 11.40 11.65
N HIS A 90 -12.27 11.66 10.52
CA HIS A 90 -12.01 10.95 9.28
C HIS A 90 -11.85 11.87 8.10
N GLN A 91 -10.97 11.45 7.19
CA GLN A 91 -10.78 12.05 5.89
C GLN A 91 -11.26 11.07 4.82
N PHE A 92 -11.57 11.60 3.64
CA PHE A 92 -11.97 10.80 2.48
C PHE A 92 -10.96 11.01 1.37
N LEU A 93 -10.56 9.92 0.73
CA LEU A 93 -9.73 9.94 -0.46
C LEU A 93 -10.32 9.05 -1.54
N THR A 94 -9.85 9.19 -2.77
CA THR A 94 -10.30 8.36 -3.90
C THR A 94 -9.12 7.59 -4.50
N LEU A 95 -9.20 6.25 -4.51
CA LEU A 95 -8.27 5.35 -5.18
C LEU A 95 -9.00 4.60 -6.29
N ASN A 96 -8.53 4.74 -7.53
CA ASN A 96 -9.14 4.07 -8.70
C ASN A 96 -10.68 4.21 -8.77
N GLY A 97 -11.19 5.40 -8.44
CA GLY A 97 -12.63 5.70 -8.45
C GLY A 97 -13.39 5.23 -7.20
N ARG A 98 -12.71 4.58 -6.24
CA ARG A 98 -13.29 4.12 -4.96
C ARG A 98 -13.02 5.16 -3.88
N THR A 99 -14.07 5.64 -3.23
CA THR A 99 -13.94 6.54 -2.07
C THR A 99 -13.65 5.71 -0.83
N ILE A 100 -12.51 5.95 -0.21
CA ILE A 100 -12.06 5.27 1.00
C ILE A 100 -12.02 6.29 2.14
N ARG A 101 -12.58 5.91 3.28
CA ARG A 101 -12.50 6.67 4.52
C ARG A 101 -11.20 6.30 5.23
N MET A 102 -10.44 7.30 5.64
CA MET A 102 -9.16 7.11 6.33
C MET A 102 -9.06 7.93 7.61
N THR A 103 -8.27 7.44 8.56
CA THR A 103 -7.84 8.18 9.75
C THR A 103 -6.33 8.04 9.88
N LYS A 104 -5.66 9.14 10.25
CA LYS A 104 -4.23 9.12 10.57
C LYS A 104 -4.09 8.72 12.03
N ASP A 105 -3.29 7.70 12.30
CA ASP A 105 -3.03 7.24 13.65
C ASP A 105 -1.68 7.79 14.12
N SER A 106 -1.58 8.10 15.41
CA SER A 106 -0.28 8.36 16.04
C SER A 106 0.56 7.08 16.02
N SER A 107 1.77 7.14 15.49
CA SER A 107 2.69 6.02 15.57
C SER A 107 3.56 6.14 16.81
N MET A 108 3.82 5.02 17.48
CA MET A 108 4.73 4.95 18.64
C MET A 108 6.22 5.04 18.25
N LEU A 109 6.52 5.02 16.95
CA LEU A 109 7.88 5.04 16.40
C LEU A 109 8.11 6.38 15.67
N GLU A 110 9.16 7.10 16.04
CA GLU A 110 9.45 8.47 15.55
C GLU A 110 9.49 8.60 14.01
N ASN A 111 9.89 7.53 13.30
CA ASN A 111 10.01 7.51 11.84
C ASN A 111 8.96 6.64 11.14
N SER A 112 7.86 6.38 11.85
CA SER A 112 6.75 5.59 11.34
C SER A 112 5.47 6.41 11.34
N LYS A 113 4.67 6.22 10.31
CA LYS A 113 3.32 6.78 10.21
C LYS A 113 2.34 5.64 10.03
N SER A 114 1.17 5.78 10.62
CA SER A 114 0.09 4.82 10.47
C SER A 114 -1.15 5.51 9.93
N VAL A 115 -1.82 4.83 9.02
CA VAL A 115 -3.07 5.26 8.41
C VAL A 115 -4.03 4.08 8.42
N SER A 116 -5.20 4.29 9.01
CA SER A 116 -6.27 3.30 9.06
C SER A 116 -7.28 3.59 7.95
N PHE A 117 -7.52 2.61 7.08
CA PHE A 117 -8.52 2.63 6.03
C PHE A 117 -9.73 1.80 6.44
N TYR A 118 -10.91 2.38 6.24
CA TYR A 118 -12.17 1.72 6.46
C TYR A 118 -12.70 1.13 5.15
N CYS A 119 -12.76 -0.20 5.10
CA CYS A 119 -13.09 -1.01 3.94
C CYS A 119 -14.25 -1.97 4.25
N PRO A 120 -15.50 -1.46 4.40
CA PRO A 120 -16.62 -2.25 4.95
C PRO A 120 -17.20 -3.31 4.00
N ARG A 121 -16.90 -3.25 2.70
CA ARG A 121 -17.56 -4.08 1.68
C ARG A 121 -16.62 -5.04 0.99
N GLU A 122 -15.58 -4.54 0.34
CA GLU A 122 -14.73 -5.34 -0.55
C GLU A 122 -13.26 -5.13 -0.21
N LEU A 123 -12.82 -5.69 0.92
CA LEU A 123 -11.46 -5.53 1.43
C LEU A 123 -10.40 -5.91 0.38
N THR A 124 -10.65 -6.94 -0.41
CA THR A 124 -9.80 -7.41 -1.51
C THR A 124 -9.65 -6.37 -2.62
N LEU A 125 -10.73 -5.68 -2.99
CA LEU A 125 -10.67 -4.62 -4.01
C LEU A 125 -10.03 -3.34 -3.46
N ASP A 126 -10.24 -3.02 -2.20
CA ASP A 126 -9.67 -1.82 -1.57
C ASP A 126 -8.16 -1.97 -1.35
N ILE A 127 -7.68 -3.15 -0.88
CA ILE A 127 -6.25 -3.43 -0.80
C ILE A 127 -5.61 -3.44 -2.18
N LYS A 128 -6.27 -4.03 -3.19
CA LYS A 128 -5.77 -4.05 -4.57
C LYS A 128 -5.66 -2.63 -5.13
N ALA A 129 -6.66 -1.78 -4.90
CA ALA A 129 -6.64 -0.38 -5.32
C ALA A 129 -5.49 0.40 -4.67
N LEU A 130 -5.27 0.20 -3.36
CA LEU A 130 -4.14 0.79 -2.64
C LEU A 130 -2.80 0.34 -3.20
N VAL A 131 -2.57 -0.97 -3.28
CA VAL A 131 -1.29 -1.51 -3.77
C VAL A 131 -1.02 -1.09 -5.20
N ASN A 132 -2.00 -1.15 -6.10
CA ASN A 132 -1.84 -0.69 -7.48
C ASN A 132 -1.47 0.79 -7.53
N HIS A 133 -2.16 1.63 -6.75
CA HIS A 133 -1.85 3.05 -6.70
C HIS A 133 -0.43 3.32 -6.19
N LEU A 134 0.02 2.59 -5.15
CA LEU A 134 1.38 2.70 -4.61
C LEU A 134 2.44 2.24 -5.62
N VAL A 135 2.22 1.11 -6.28
CA VAL A 135 3.11 0.58 -7.34
C VAL A 135 3.21 1.57 -8.49
N GLU A 136 2.10 2.19 -8.90
CA GLU A 136 2.07 3.18 -9.98
C GLU A 136 2.83 4.46 -9.60
N ILE A 137 2.55 5.04 -8.42
CA ILE A 137 3.18 6.32 -8.03
C ILE A 137 4.66 6.18 -7.70
N PHE A 138 5.09 5.06 -7.12
CA PHE A 138 6.48 4.84 -6.72
C PHE A 138 7.30 4.10 -7.78
N LYS A 139 6.65 3.52 -8.79
CA LYS A 139 7.27 2.76 -9.89
C LYS A 139 8.15 1.61 -9.39
N VAL A 140 7.72 0.95 -8.33
CA VAL A 140 8.39 -0.21 -7.73
C VAL A 140 7.41 -1.37 -7.60
N PRO A 141 7.84 -2.62 -7.83
CA PRO A 141 6.99 -3.79 -7.64
C PRO A 141 6.81 -4.10 -6.14
N ILE A 142 5.90 -5.03 -5.84
CA ILE A 142 5.74 -5.57 -4.49
C ILE A 142 7.01 -6.33 -4.11
N LYS A 143 7.70 -5.89 -3.04
CA LYS A 143 8.92 -6.51 -2.55
C LYS A 143 8.63 -7.77 -1.73
N THR A 144 7.62 -7.72 -0.89
CA THR A 144 7.22 -8.85 -0.05
C THR A 144 5.71 -8.98 -0.05
N LEU A 145 5.20 -10.16 -0.40
CA LEU A 145 3.81 -10.55 -0.18
C LEU A 145 3.78 -11.64 0.88
N ARG A 146 3.12 -11.37 2.00
CA ARG A 146 3.05 -12.25 3.17
C ARG A 146 1.62 -12.65 3.46
N PHE A 147 1.38 -13.95 3.55
CA PHE A 147 0.15 -14.54 4.06
C PHE A 147 0.43 -15.16 5.43
N ASP A 148 -0.27 -14.71 6.48
CA ASP A 148 -0.38 -15.48 7.72
C ASP A 148 -1.65 -16.33 7.63
N MET A 149 -1.47 -17.64 7.44
CA MET A 149 -2.52 -18.56 7.00
C MET A 149 -3.30 -19.20 8.15
N ASP A 150 -2.90 -18.97 9.39
CA ASP A 150 -3.61 -19.53 10.54
C ASP A 150 -5.01 -18.91 10.63
N ASP A 151 -6.03 -19.77 10.60
CA ASP A 151 -7.46 -19.44 10.63
C ASP A 151 -7.90 -18.44 9.52
N PHE A 152 -7.27 -18.54 8.34
CA PHE A 152 -7.54 -17.65 7.21
C PHE A 152 -8.08 -18.40 5.98
N ASP A 153 -9.38 -18.67 5.97
CA ASP A 153 -10.04 -19.51 4.96
C ASP A 153 -10.18 -18.83 3.59
N ASP A 154 -10.51 -17.53 3.56
CA ASP A 154 -10.77 -16.77 2.33
C ASP A 154 -9.49 -16.21 1.66
N TYR A 155 -8.32 -16.77 1.95
CA TYR A 155 -7.03 -16.24 1.49
C TYR A 155 -6.90 -16.21 -0.04
N ARG A 156 -7.61 -17.10 -0.76
CA ARG A 156 -7.53 -17.25 -2.21
C ARG A 156 -7.99 -15.99 -2.95
N ASP A 157 -8.98 -15.28 -2.41
CA ASP A 157 -9.46 -14.01 -2.99
C ASP A 157 -8.35 -12.94 -2.99
N PHE A 158 -7.47 -12.98 -1.99
CA PHE A 158 -6.32 -12.08 -1.89
C PHE A 158 -5.17 -12.51 -2.79
N VAL A 159 -4.95 -13.81 -2.99
CA VAL A 159 -3.93 -14.32 -3.93
C VAL A 159 -4.17 -13.75 -5.33
N GLN A 160 -5.43 -13.75 -5.79
CA GLN A 160 -5.81 -13.20 -7.10
C GLN A 160 -5.60 -11.68 -7.23
N CYS A 161 -5.44 -10.96 -6.12
CA CYS A 161 -5.20 -9.53 -6.15
C CYS A 161 -3.74 -9.17 -6.48
N PHE A 162 -2.80 -10.09 -6.22
CA PHE A 162 -1.36 -9.82 -6.25
C PHE A 162 -0.62 -10.83 -7.12
N PRO A 163 -0.62 -10.65 -8.45
CA PRO A 163 -0.08 -11.65 -9.36
C PRO A 163 1.45 -11.76 -9.33
N LYS A 164 2.16 -10.81 -8.71
CA LYS A 164 3.63 -10.77 -8.73
C LYS A 164 4.23 -10.14 -7.48
N CYS A 165 5.31 -10.73 -6.97
CA CYS A 165 6.16 -10.12 -5.95
C CYS A 165 7.62 -10.62 -6.05
N ASP A 166 8.55 -9.99 -5.33
CA ASP A 166 9.91 -10.55 -5.20
C ASP A 166 9.93 -11.72 -4.20
N ASN A 167 9.43 -11.49 -2.98
CA ASN A 167 9.43 -12.47 -1.89
C ASN A 167 8.01 -12.87 -1.51
N LEU A 168 7.63 -14.10 -1.83
CA LEU A 168 6.39 -14.70 -1.36
C LEU A 168 6.66 -15.42 -0.03
N LYS A 169 5.90 -15.09 1.01
CA LYS A 169 6.07 -15.65 2.35
C LYS A 169 4.75 -16.18 2.88
N ILE A 170 4.77 -17.42 3.35
CA ILE A 170 3.69 -18.01 4.13
C ILE A 170 4.18 -18.19 5.56
N TYR A 171 3.39 -17.72 6.52
CA TYR A 171 3.57 -17.96 7.94
C TYR A 171 2.37 -18.71 8.49
N ARG A 172 2.64 -19.73 9.30
CA ARG A 172 1.61 -20.56 9.93
C ARG A 172 2.19 -21.43 11.03
N THR A 173 1.36 -21.76 12.00
CA THR A 173 1.69 -22.68 13.08
C THR A 173 1.27 -24.11 12.74
N ARG A 174 0.14 -24.28 12.04
CA ARG A 174 -0.35 -25.61 11.60
C ARG A 174 0.37 -26.07 10.31
N PRO A 175 0.37 -27.35 9.91
CA PRO A 175 0.90 -27.78 8.60
C PRO A 175 0.06 -27.29 7.42
N ILE A 176 0.67 -26.79 6.33
CA ILE A 176 -0.05 -26.39 5.10
C ILE A 176 -0.39 -27.60 4.26
N SER A 177 -1.61 -27.62 3.71
CA SER A 177 -1.98 -28.63 2.72
C SER A 177 -1.12 -28.47 1.47
N VAL A 178 -0.84 -29.59 0.79
CA VAL A 178 -0.11 -29.56 -0.49
C VAL A 178 -0.88 -28.73 -1.52
N GLU A 179 -2.22 -28.83 -1.51
CA GLU A 179 -3.09 -28.09 -2.41
C GLU A 179 -2.95 -26.57 -2.23
N ASP A 180 -3.06 -26.05 -1.00
CA ASP A 180 -2.96 -24.61 -0.75
C ASP A 180 -1.57 -24.08 -1.08
N LYS A 181 -0.53 -24.85 -0.76
CA LYS A 181 0.85 -24.51 -1.12
C LYS A 181 1.02 -24.41 -2.63
N THR A 182 0.51 -25.39 -3.38
CA THR A 182 0.58 -25.41 -4.84
C THR A 182 -0.22 -24.27 -5.44
N TYR A 183 -1.44 -24.04 -4.95
CA TYR A 183 -2.30 -22.95 -5.40
C TYR A 183 -1.60 -21.59 -5.31
N ILE A 184 -1.06 -21.24 -4.14
CA ILE A 184 -0.36 -19.96 -3.95
C ILE A 184 0.88 -19.87 -4.86
N LYS A 185 1.65 -20.96 -4.97
CA LYS A 185 2.89 -20.98 -5.78
C LYS A 185 2.61 -20.77 -7.26
N GLU A 186 1.53 -21.31 -7.79
CA GLU A 186 1.18 -21.22 -9.21
C GLU A 186 0.50 -19.90 -9.59
N HIS A 187 -0.22 -19.27 -8.65
CA HIS A 187 -1.01 -18.06 -8.93
C HIS A 187 -0.26 -16.75 -8.65
N VAL A 188 0.90 -16.80 -8.01
CA VAL A 188 1.74 -15.63 -7.75
C VAL A 188 3.12 -15.83 -8.36
N GLU A 189 3.50 -15.01 -9.35
CA GLU A 189 4.87 -14.98 -9.86
C GLU A 189 5.80 -14.44 -8.75
N HIS A 190 6.86 -15.19 -8.41
CA HIS A 190 7.79 -14.83 -7.33
C HIS A 190 9.23 -15.21 -7.64
N LYS A 191 10.19 -14.48 -7.06
CA LYS A 191 11.62 -14.83 -7.14
C LYS A 191 12.05 -15.78 -6.04
N HIS A 192 11.47 -15.60 -4.85
CA HIS A 192 11.79 -16.39 -3.67
C HIS A 192 10.50 -16.77 -2.95
N PHE A 193 10.39 -18.04 -2.54
CA PHE A 193 9.26 -18.56 -1.78
C PHE A 193 9.73 -19.07 -0.42
N TYR A 194 9.06 -18.65 0.65
CA TYR A 194 9.38 -19.04 2.00
C TYR A 194 8.15 -19.56 2.75
N ILE A 195 8.34 -20.61 3.56
CA ILE A 195 7.38 -21.05 4.56
C ILE A 195 8.04 -20.99 5.94
N ASN A 196 7.47 -20.25 6.88
CA ASN A 196 8.01 -20.08 8.24
C ASN A 196 9.51 -19.70 8.26
N ARG A 197 9.91 -18.80 7.34
CA ARG A 197 11.29 -18.32 7.10
C ARG A 197 12.23 -19.31 6.41
N ASN A 198 11.81 -20.54 6.14
CA ASN A 198 12.60 -21.50 5.38
C ASN A 198 12.38 -21.32 3.87
N PRO A 199 13.45 -21.20 3.05
CA PRO A 199 13.32 -21.12 1.60
C PRO A 199 12.85 -22.46 1.01
N LEU A 200 12.12 -22.39 -0.10
CA LEU A 200 11.63 -23.53 -0.88
C LEU A 200 12.12 -23.52 -2.32
#